data_AF-A0A6J7DRR5-F1
#
_entry.id   AF-A0A6J7DRR5-F1
#
_cell.length_a   1.000
_cell.length_b   1.000
_cell.length_c   1.000
_cell.angle_alpha   90.00
_cell.angle_beta   90.00
_cell.angle_gamma   90.00
#
_symmetry.space_group_name_H-M   'P 1'
#
loop_
_entity.id
_entity.type
_entity.pdbx_description
1 polymer ?
#
loop_
_entity_poly.entity_id
_entity_poly.type
_entity_poly.pdbx_seq_one_letter_code
_entity_poly.pdbx_strand_id
1 'polypeptide(L)'
;MFFAGVNLAGPNLTPSTFRDGLFRAGVQGGNALSPTNSRGRHGIWSGTGEDLGGSDDVTLVWWNSTAKGEDEIGNAGTGLYEYVSGGKRYLPGTWPTTDPGLFDTSKSVTIYTTIPADLQPPSYPSPAAKK
;
A
#
# COMPACT_ATOMS: atom_id res chain seq x y z
N MET A 1 -6.33 7.36 -4.27
CA MET A 1 -6.26 8.83 -4.14
C MET A 1 -7.21 9.63 -5.05
N PHE A 2 -7.43 9.27 -6.32
CA PHE A 2 -8.26 10.09 -7.23
C PHE A 2 -9.63 10.49 -6.67
N PHE A 3 -10.44 9.52 -6.23
CA PHE A 3 -11.77 9.80 -5.68
C PHE A 3 -11.73 10.64 -4.40
N ALA A 4 -10.67 10.54 -3.58
CA ALA A 4 -10.50 11.43 -2.44
C ALA A 4 -10.35 12.88 -2.90
N GLY A 5 -9.53 13.13 -3.94
CA GLY A 5 -9.38 14.45 -4.54
C GLY A 5 -10.69 15.02 -5.09
N VAL A 6 -11.49 14.20 -5.78
CA VAL A 6 -12.81 14.62 -6.30
C VAL A 6 -13.77 14.96 -5.15
N ASN A 7 -13.90 14.09 -4.15
CA ASN A 7 -14.80 14.32 -3.01
C ASN A 7 -14.38 15.57 -2.21
N LEU A 8 -13.08 15.75 -2.00
CA LEU A 8 -12.54 16.86 -1.22
C LEU A 8 -12.43 18.17 -2.00
N ALA A 9 -12.57 18.17 -3.33
CA ALA A 9 -12.67 19.40 -4.13
C ALA A 9 -13.94 20.20 -3.80
N GLY A 10 -14.96 19.55 -3.24
CA GLY A 10 -16.25 20.16 -2.93
C GLY A 10 -17.11 20.35 -4.19
N PRO A 11 -18.14 21.23 -4.13
CA PRO A 11 -19.14 21.35 -5.21
C PRO A 11 -18.57 21.94 -6.51
N ASN A 12 -17.39 22.56 -6.47
CA ASN A 12 -16.75 23.19 -7.62
C ASN A 12 -15.45 22.45 -7.97
N LEU A 13 -15.56 21.43 -8.84
CA LEU A 13 -14.42 20.66 -9.29
C LEU A 13 -13.61 21.43 -10.35
N THR A 14 -12.44 21.93 -9.96
CA THR A 14 -11.44 22.54 -10.83
C THR A 14 -10.09 21.86 -10.58
N PRO A 15 -9.08 22.03 -11.47
CA PRO A 15 -7.74 21.49 -11.22
C PRO A 15 -7.16 21.94 -9.87
N SER A 16 -7.40 23.19 -9.48
CA SER A 16 -6.92 23.77 -8.21
C SER A 16 -7.63 23.15 -7.02
N THR A 17 -8.97 23.06 -7.04
CA THR A 17 -9.71 22.48 -5.90
C THR A 17 -9.48 20.98 -5.79
N PHE A 18 -9.26 20.27 -6.90
CA PHE A 18 -8.83 18.87 -6.91
C PHE A 18 -7.44 18.69 -6.28
N ARG A 19 -6.44 19.50 -6.67
CA ARG A 19 -5.11 19.47 -6.06
C ARG A 19 -5.18 19.73 -4.55
N ASP A 20 -5.88 20.78 -4.15
CA ASP A 20 -6.02 21.14 -2.73
C ASP A 20 -6.78 20.06 -1.96
N GLY A 21 -7.77 19.41 -2.59
CA GLY A 21 -8.45 18.25 -2.05
C GLY A 21 -7.53 17.06 -1.84
N LEU A 22 -6.66 16.76 -2.81
CA LEU A 22 -5.63 15.71 -2.67
C LEU A 22 -4.64 16.02 -1.55
N PHE A 23 -4.20 17.27 -1.41
CA PHE A 23 -3.23 17.67 -0.37
C PHE A 23 -3.82 17.71 1.03
N ARG A 24 -5.15 17.78 1.14
CA ARG A 24 -5.87 17.64 2.42
C ARG A 24 -6.24 16.20 2.75
N ALA A 25 -6.21 15.30 1.77
CA ALA A 25 -6.54 13.90 2.02
C ALA A 25 -5.55 13.34 3.05
N GLY A 26 -6.06 12.61 4.05
CA GLY A 26 -5.18 11.93 4.99
C GLY A 26 -4.28 10.91 4.28
N VAL A 27 -3.16 10.57 4.92
CA VAL A 27 -2.28 9.47 4.51
C VAL A 27 -3.10 8.17 4.45
N GLN A 28 -2.97 7.41 3.37
CA GLN A 28 -3.71 6.14 3.16
C GLN A 28 -2.73 4.98 2.98
N GLY A 29 -3.20 3.76 3.28
CA GLY A 29 -2.41 2.54 3.11
C GLY A 29 -1.35 2.39 4.20
N GLY A 30 -0.13 2.00 3.80
CA GLY A 30 0.98 1.76 4.73
C GLY A 30 0.91 0.40 5.42
N ASN A 31 0.44 -0.61 4.70
CA ASN A 31 0.30 -1.98 5.20
C ASN A 31 0.78 -3.00 4.15
N ALA A 32 0.82 -4.28 4.50
CA ALA A 32 1.33 -5.33 3.61
C ALA A 32 0.69 -5.32 2.20
N LEU A 33 -0.60 -4.99 2.10
CA LEU A 33 -1.36 -5.04 0.84
C LEU A 33 -1.40 -3.72 0.06
N SER A 34 -0.98 -2.59 0.64
CA SER A 34 -1.08 -1.28 -0.02
C SER A 34 0.01 -0.29 0.43
N PRO A 35 0.65 0.43 -0.51
CA PRO A 35 1.67 1.43 -0.17
C PRO A 35 1.10 2.55 0.68
N THR A 36 1.94 3.17 1.49
CA THR A 36 1.65 4.48 2.05
C THR A 36 1.53 5.46 0.89
N ASN A 37 0.39 6.13 0.82
CA ASN A 37 0.15 7.18 -0.17
C ASN A 37 -0.26 8.47 0.51
N SER A 38 0.36 9.56 0.13
CA SER A 38 -0.01 10.91 0.50
C SER A 38 0.34 11.89 -0.61
N ARG A 39 -0.09 13.15 -0.45
CA ARG A 39 0.35 14.30 -1.25
C ARG A 39 0.27 15.56 -0.40
N GLY A 40 1.06 16.57 -0.71
CA GLY A 40 1.10 17.81 0.06
C GLY A 40 2.01 17.68 1.27
N ARG A 41 1.65 18.31 2.40
CA ARG A 41 2.57 18.51 3.54
C ARG A 41 2.17 17.64 4.73
N HIS A 42 2.43 16.34 4.64
CA HIS A 42 2.17 15.38 5.72
C HIS A 42 3.39 15.04 6.58
N GLY A 43 4.55 15.68 6.32
CA GLY A 43 5.76 15.50 7.13
C GLY A 43 6.56 14.23 6.84
N ILE A 44 6.13 13.38 5.90
CA ILE A 44 6.88 12.19 5.48
C ILE A 44 8.17 12.57 4.74
N TRP A 45 8.05 13.44 3.73
CA TRP A 45 9.19 13.96 2.98
C TRP A 45 9.67 15.29 3.55
N SER A 46 10.21 15.27 4.77
CA SER A 46 10.73 16.48 5.40
C SER A 46 11.86 17.11 4.55
N GLY A 47 11.82 18.43 4.37
CA GLY A 47 12.84 19.18 3.64
C GLY A 47 12.70 19.22 2.11
N THR A 48 11.76 18.50 1.50
CA THR A 48 11.56 18.52 0.04
C THR A 48 10.44 19.46 -0.43
N GLY A 49 9.62 19.97 0.49
CA GLY A 49 8.52 20.89 0.20
C GLY A 49 7.15 20.20 0.20
N GLU A 50 6.37 20.42 -0.85
CA GLU A 50 5.11 19.70 -1.07
C GLU A 50 5.38 18.37 -1.74
N ASP A 51 4.84 17.29 -1.19
CA ASP A 51 4.86 15.99 -1.85
C ASP A 51 3.91 15.99 -3.05
N LEU A 52 4.47 15.91 -4.25
CA LEU A 52 3.72 15.78 -5.51
C LEU A 52 3.63 14.33 -5.98
N GLY A 53 4.25 13.41 -5.24
CA GLY A 53 4.35 12.00 -5.55
C GLY A 53 3.05 11.24 -5.33
N GLY A 54 3.19 9.95 -5.02
CA GLY A 54 2.07 9.05 -4.81
C GLY A 54 2.39 8.06 -3.73
N SER A 55 3.38 7.19 -3.98
CA SER A 55 3.86 6.23 -2.99
C SER A 55 4.99 6.83 -2.14
N ASP A 56 4.86 6.67 -0.84
CA ASP A 56 5.75 7.26 0.17
C ASP A 56 6.69 6.24 0.83
N ASP A 57 6.50 4.96 0.54
CA ASP A 57 7.25 3.87 1.16
C ASP A 57 7.75 2.86 0.15
N VAL A 58 8.56 1.94 0.67
CA VAL A 58 9.13 0.83 -0.06
C VAL A 58 8.95 -0.45 0.75
N THR A 59 8.88 -1.57 0.05
CA THR A 59 8.96 -2.90 0.65
C THR A 59 10.06 -3.69 -0.04
N LEU A 60 10.61 -4.66 0.68
CA LEU A 60 11.70 -5.49 0.18
C LEU A 60 11.14 -6.75 -0.47
N VAL A 61 11.62 -7.04 -1.67
CA VAL A 61 11.30 -8.26 -2.40
C VAL A 61 12.58 -8.95 -2.87
N TRP A 62 12.52 -10.26 -3.04
CA TRP A 62 13.58 -11.05 -3.67
C TRP A 62 12.98 -12.11 -4.58
N TRP A 63 13.74 -12.56 -5.58
CA TRP A 63 13.28 -13.59 -6.50
C TRP A 63 13.58 -14.98 -5.97
N ASN A 64 12.55 -15.77 -5.67
CA ASN A 64 12.67 -17.19 -5.37
C ASN A 64 12.39 -18.02 -6.62
N SER A 65 13.45 -18.53 -7.26
CA SER A 65 13.35 -19.32 -8.50
C SER A 65 12.66 -20.68 -8.34
N THR A 66 12.36 -21.11 -7.11
CA THR A 66 11.74 -22.42 -6.83
C THR A 66 10.31 -22.32 -6.31
N ALA A 67 9.87 -21.14 -5.90
CA ALA A 67 8.51 -20.89 -5.45
C ALA A 67 7.49 -21.24 -6.56
N LYS A 68 6.32 -21.73 -6.16
CA LYS A 68 5.22 -22.12 -7.07
C LYS A 68 4.01 -21.23 -6.80
N GLY A 69 3.32 -20.83 -7.84
CA GLY A 69 2.09 -20.04 -7.76
C GLY A 69 1.66 -19.53 -9.11
N GLU A 70 0.61 -18.72 -9.14
CA GLU A 70 0.06 -18.15 -10.35
C GLU A 70 0.95 -17.03 -10.91
N ASP A 71 1.09 -16.96 -12.23
CA ASP A 71 1.64 -15.81 -12.95
C ASP A 71 0.60 -14.68 -13.09
N GLU A 72 0.99 -13.56 -13.71
CA GLU A 72 0.13 -12.38 -13.87
C GLU A 72 -1.09 -12.59 -14.77
N ILE A 73 -1.19 -13.74 -15.46
CA ILE A 73 -2.35 -14.13 -16.27
C ILE A 73 -3.08 -15.37 -15.71
N GLY A 74 -2.69 -15.84 -14.52
CA GLY A 74 -3.36 -16.91 -13.78
C GLY A 74 -2.88 -18.34 -14.08
N ASN A 75 -1.78 -18.54 -14.79
CA ASN A 75 -1.23 -19.89 -14.99
C ASN A 75 -0.34 -20.30 -13.82
N ALA A 76 -0.37 -21.58 -13.47
CA ALA A 76 0.57 -22.14 -12.49
C ALA A 76 2.01 -22.15 -13.06
N GLY A 77 2.93 -21.50 -12.36
CA GLY A 77 4.33 -21.33 -12.75
C GLY A 77 5.33 -21.68 -11.66
N THR A 78 6.61 -21.44 -11.96
CA THR A 78 7.74 -21.59 -11.03
C THR A 78 8.61 -20.35 -11.08
N GLY A 79 9.01 -19.84 -9.93
CA GLY A 79 9.66 -18.55 -9.81
C GLY A 79 8.67 -17.47 -9.41
N LEU A 80 8.85 -16.88 -8.23
CA LEU A 80 8.01 -15.78 -7.75
C LEU A 80 8.87 -14.76 -7.01
N TYR A 81 8.41 -13.50 -7.00
CA TYR A 81 8.89 -12.54 -6.01
C TYR A 81 8.31 -12.86 -4.64
N GLU A 82 9.17 -12.82 -3.63
CA GLU A 82 8.82 -12.98 -2.24
C GLU A 82 8.98 -11.66 -1.50
N TYR A 83 7.91 -11.22 -0.85
CA TYR A 83 7.88 -10.05 0.02
C TYR A 83 8.46 -10.41 1.38
N VAL A 84 9.55 -9.73 1.74
CA VAL A 84 10.28 -9.95 3.00
C VAL A 84 9.44 -9.50 4.19
N SER A 85 9.49 -10.25 5.30
CA SER A 85 8.77 -9.92 6.54
C SER A 85 7.28 -9.66 6.30
N GLY A 86 6.64 -10.50 5.48
CA GLY A 86 5.23 -10.35 5.12
C GLY A 86 4.90 -9.11 4.29
N GLY A 87 5.88 -8.46 3.65
CA GLY A 87 5.66 -7.22 2.91
C GLY A 87 5.63 -5.97 3.79
N LYS A 88 6.32 -6.01 4.94
CA LYS A 88 6.54 -4.83 5.77
C LYS A 88 7.05 -3.65 4.93
N ARG A 89 6.52 -2.46 5.19
CA ARG A 89 6.85 -1.23 4.48
C ARG A 89 7.72 -0.31 5.33
N TYR A 90 8.55 0.45 4.66
CA TYR A 90 9.53 1.35 5.25
C TYR A 90 9.38 2.74 4.65
N LEU A 91 9.13 3.72 5.52
CA LEU A 91 9.13 5.14 5.18
C LEU A 91 10.58 5.66 5.06
N PRO A 92 10.78 6.87 4.50
CA PRO A 92 12.09 7.53 4.50
C PRO A 92 12.67 7.58 5.91
N GLY A 93 13.94 7.19 6.05
CA GLY A 93 14.64 7.17 7.34
C GLY A 93 14.32 5.97 8.23
N THR A 94 13.37 5.09 7.85
CA THR A 94 13.03 3.88 8.64
C THR A 94 13.57 2.60 8.02
N TRP A 95 14.54 2.68 7.11
CA TRP A 95 15.16 1.51 6.48
C TRP A 95 15.75 0.57 7.56
N PRO A 96 15.62 -0.76 7.43
CA PRO A 96 16.13 -1.68 8.44
C PRO A 96 17.66 -1.54 8.59
N THR A 97 18.11 -1.42 9.84
CA THR A 97 19.55 -1.39 10.20
C THR A 97 20.10 -2.77 10.56
N THR A 98 19.23 -3.77 10.64
CA THR A 98 19.55 -5.18 10.88
C THR A 98 19.05 -6.01 9.70
N ASP A 99 19.43 -7.28 9.63
CA ASP A 99 18.93 -8.20 8.61
C ASP A 99 17.39 -8.21 8.59
N PRO A 100 16.75 -7.81 7.48
CA PRO A 100 15.30 -7.80 7.36
C PRO A 100 14.69 -9.20 7.13
N GLY A 101 15.51 -10.25 7.01
CA GLY A 101 15.07 -11.60 6.68
C GLY A 101 15.05 -11.87 5.17
N LEU A 102 15.99 -11.30 4.43
CA LEU A 102 16.12 -11.55 3.00
C LEU A 102 16.45 -13.04 2.76
N PHE A 103 15.81 -13.68 1.79
CA PHE A 103 15.96 -15.11 1.48
C PHE A 103 15.45 -16.10 2.56
N ASP A 104 14.82 -15.61 3.63
CA ASP A 104 14.16 -16.44 4.64
C ASP A 104 12.69 -16.65 4.23
N THR A 105 12.41 -17.81 3.63
CA THR A 105 11.05 -18.18 3.18
C THR A 105 10.07 -18.34 4.35
N SER A 106 10.55 -18.59 5.57
CA SER A 106 9.68 -18.70 6.74
C SER A 106 9.14 -17.34 7.22
N LYS A 107 9.77 -16.25 6.80
CA LYS A 107 9.38 -14.86 7.11
C LYS A 107 8.84 -14.11 5.90
N SER A 108 8.83 -14.74 4.74
CA SER A 108 8.46 -14.11 3.48
C SER A 108 7.10 -14.60 3.00
N VAL A 109 6.48 -13.84 2.09
CA VAL A 109 5.19 -14.19 1.49
C VAL A 109 5.25 -13.98 -0.01
N THR A 110 4.78 -14.95 -0.78
CA THR A 110 4.58 -14.82 -2.24
C THR A 110 3.24 -14.18 -2.53
N ILE A 111 2.16 -14.79 -2.02
CA ILE A 111 0.77 -14.41 -2.28
C ILE A 111 -0.02 -14.49 -0.97
N TYR A 112 -0.79 -13.45 -0.68
CA TYR A 112 -1.81 -13.50 0.36
C TYR A 112 -3.10 -14.11 -0.20
N THR A 113 -3.34 -15.39 0.07
CA THR A 113 -4.59 -16.09 -0.32
C THR A 113 -5.77 -15.75 0.61
N THR A 114 -5.47 -15.14 1.75
CA THR A 114 -6.45 -14.57 2.68
C THR A 114 -5.97 -13.18 3.10
N ILE A 115 -6.91 -12.27 3.32
CA ILE A 115 -6.58 -10.93 3.82
C ILE A 115 -5.98 -11.09 5.24
N PRO A 116 -4.83 -10.48 5.54
CA PRO A 116 -4.27 -10.48 6.90
C PRO A 116 -5.28 -10.03 7.95
N ALA A 117 -5.23 -10.63 9.14
CA ALA A 117 -6.26 -10.44 10.17
C ALA A 117 -6.43 -8.97 10.59
N ASP A 118 -5.33 -8.21 10.64
CA ASP A 118 -5.29 -6.78 10.96
C ASP A 118 -5.79 -5.88 9.82
N LEU A 119 -5.97 -6.43 8.61
CA LEU A 119 -6.44 -5.72 7.42
C LEU A 119 -7.85 -6.14 6.99
N GLN A 120 -8.53 -6.96 7.79
CA GLN A 120 -9.90 -7.37 7.51
C GLN A 120 -10.81 -6.13 7.49
N PRO A 121 -11.66 -5.97 6.47
CA PRO A 121 -12.60 -4.87 6.43
C PRO A 121 -13.60 -5.01 7.60
N PRO A 122 -14.12 -3.89 8.12
CA PRO A 122 -15.15 -3.95 9.15
C PRO A 122 -16.39 -4.70 8.64
N SER A 123 -17.02 -5.45 9.53
CA SER A 123 -18.30 -6.10 9.23
C SER A 123 -19.44 -5.13 9.43
N TYR A 124 -20.28 -4.96 8.41
CA TYR A 124 -21.49 -4.14 8.48
C TYR A 124 -22.71 -5.03 8.22
N PRO A 125 -23.83 -4.81 8.93
CA PRO A 125 -25.05 -5.54 8.66
C PRO A 125 -25.56 -5.22 7.25
N SER A 126 -26.17 -6.22 6.59
CA SER A 126 -26.77 -6.01 5.27
C SER A 126 -27.85 -4.92 5.35
N PRO A 127 -27.82 -3.90 4.46
CA PRO A 127 -28.88 -2.90 4.40
C PRO A 127 -30.23 -3.50 3.94
N ALA A 128 -30.22 -4.71 3.38
CA ALA A 128 -31.43 -5.45 3.00
C ALA A 128 -32.05 -6.23 4.17
N ALA A 129 -31.35 -6.38 5.31
CA ALA A 129 -31.85 -7.06 6.48
C ALA A 129 -32.74 -6.12 7.32
N LYS A 130 -33.90 -5.73 6.77
CA LYS A 130 -35.06 -5.18 7.49
C LYS A 130 -36.26 -5.08 6.54
N LYS A 131 -37.11 -6.12 6.55
CA LYS A 131 -38.56 -6.01 6.39
C LYS A 131 -39.21 -6.96 7.38
#